data_AF-A0A6S7J241-F1
#
_entry.id   AF-A0A6S7J241-F1
#
_cell.length_a   1.000
_cell.length_b   1.000
_cell.length_c   1.000
_cell.angle_alpha   90.00
_cell.angle_beta   90.00
_cell.angle_gamma   90.00
#
_symmetry.space_group_name_H-M   'P 1'
#
loop_
_entity.id
_entity.type
_entity.pdbx_description
1 polymer ?
#
loop_
_entity_poly.entity_id
_entity_poly.type
_entity_poly.pdbx_seq_one_letter_code
_entity_poly.pdbx_strand_id
1 'polypeptide(L)'
;LQQLKKQIQSQEAEIQNQKKKIQAQENKAIIQEKKIQSQAKKIKDQENKAIIQEKKIQSQATKIKDQENKTNIQEKKIQSQEKRIQEQENKTIIQEKKIEGQENKTNIQENKIQSQEKRIQEQENKTIIQEKKIESQENKTNIQEKEIQNHENMTRRLEKQNQDIVKRINRLHPLPSCSALVIKHSSTRSGMYYINPQGLSSSPLVQVYCDMTSKNGVGVTVIGYDSESRTLVNGYESAGSYKRKIKYDISMEQIVAIMNQSKNCEQFIKYECYDSVMTWKSNTIAWWVSRQGWKMNYWGGAAVNSGKCACGMTNSCAGGGTCNCDKNDFAWREDSGYLTDKNTLPVTELRFGDTGHPIEKGYYTLGSLRCWG
;
A
#
# COMPACT_ATOMS: atom_id res chain seq x y z
N LEU A 1 148.95 -0.14 127.18
CA LEU A 1 148.56 1.05 126.37
C LEU A 1 148.47 0.82 124.85
N GLN A 2 149.23 -0.08 124.22
CA GLN A 2 149.16 -0.28 122.75
C GLN A 2 147.88 -0.99 122.25
N GLN A 3 147.17 -1.73 123.10
CA GLN A 3 145.95 -2.47 122.70
C GLN A 3 144.71 -1.57 122.54
N LEU A 4 144.70 -0.38 123.15
CA LEU A 4 143.55 0.55 123.11
C LEU A 4 143.52 1.42 121.83
N LYS A 5 144.67 1.71 121.22
CA LYS A 5 144.75 2.54 119.99
C LYS A 5 144.18 1.85 118.74
N LYS A 6 144.22 0.53 118.67
CA LYS A 6 143.68 -0.23 117.52
C LYS A 6 142.14 -0.31 117.51
N GLN A 7 141.48 -0.23 118.66
CA GLN A 7 140.01 -0.27 118.71
C GLN A 7 139.36 1.03 118.22
N ILE A 8 139.98 2.19 118.48
CA ILE A 8 139.42 3.50 118.09
C ILE A 8 139.44 3.70 116.57
N GLN A 9 140.53 3.30 115.88
CA GLN A 9 140.59 3.39 114.41
C GLN A 9 139.57 2.48 113.71
N SER A 10 139.19 1.35 114.32
CA SER A 10 138.15 0.48 113.78
C SER A 10 136.76 1.12 113.85
N GLN A 11 136.47 1.89 114.91
CA GLN A 11 135.16 2.52 115.08
C GLN A 11 134.96 3.74 114.16
N GLU A 12 136.01 4.52 113.87
CA GLU A 12 135.90 5.66 112.94
C GLU A 12 135.57 5.21 111.51
N ALA A 13 136.09 4.07 111.07
CA ALA A 13 135.80 3.51 109.75
C ALA A 13 134.33 3.07 109.61
N GLU A 14 133.72 2.50 110.67
CA GLU A 14 132.30 2.12 110.66
C GLU A 14 131.37 3.34 110.58
N ILE A 15 131.68 4.41 111.31
CA ILE A 15 130.88 5.63 111.30
C ILE A 15 130.90 6.30 109.92
N GLN A 16 132.07 6.34 109.26
CA GLN A 16 132.16 6.84 107.88
C GLN A 16 131.36 6.00 106.88
N ASN A 17 131.31 4.68 107.07
CA ASN A 17 130.53 3.79 106.23
C ASN A 17 129.02 3.98 106.43
N GLN A 18 128.57 4.24 107.67
CA GLN A 18 127.16 4.54 107.95
C GLN A 18 126.71 5.87 107.32
N LYS A 19 127.56 6.92 107.34
CA LYS A 19 127.24 8.20 106.67
C LYS A 19 126.97 8.05 105.17
N LYS A 20 127.76 7.23 104.47
CA LYS A 20 127.55 6.97 103.03
C LYS A 20 126.22 6.27 102.73
N LYS A 21 125.72 5.41 103.64
CA LYS A 21 124.42 4.74 103.46
C LYS A 21 123.23 5.69 103.60
N ILE A 22 123.29 6.64 104.53
CA ILE A 22 122.21 7.60 104.76
C ILE A 22 122.07 8.55 103.55
N GLN A 23 123.19 9.05 103.01
CA GLN A 23 123.17 9.92 101.83
C GLN A 23 122.59 9.21 100.58
N ALA A 24 122.81 7.90 100.45
CA ALA A 24 122.23 7.10 99.38
C ALA A 24 120.71 6.87 99.56
N GLN A 25 120.18 6.94 100.78
CA GLN A 25 118.75 6.82 101.06
C GLN A 25 117.99 8.13 100.78
N GLU A 26 118.54 9.30 101.15
CA GLU A 26 117.92 10.60 100.84
C GLU A 26 117.74 10.82 99.34
N ASN A 27 118.75 10.50 98.53
CA ASN A 27 118.67 10.66 97.08
C ASN A 27 117.59 9.74 96.44
N LYS A 28 117.28 8.59 97.05
CA LYS A 28 116.17 7.74 96.59
C LYS A 28 114.81 8.34 96.90
N ALA A 29 114.64 8.96 98.07
CA ALA A 29 113.38 9.58 98.48
C ALA A 29 112.98 10.75 97.55
N ILE A 30 113.93 11.62 97.19
CA ILE A 30 113.69 12.75 96.28
C ILE A 30 113.28 12.27 94.87
N ILE A 31 113.89 11.20 94.38
CA ILE A 31 113.54 10.61 93.08
C ILE A 31 112.12 10.02 93.12
N GLN A 32 111.70 9.49 94.28
CA GLN A 32 110.39 8.88 94.44
C GLN A 32 109.27 9.93 94.49
N GLU A 33 109.50 11.08 95.13
CA GLU A 33 108.52 12.17 95.21
C GLU A 33 108.24 12.82 93.84
N LYS A 34 109.27 13.05 93.02
CA LYS A 34 109.09 13.54 91.64
C LYS A 34 108.30 12.57 90.76
N LYS A 35 108.40 11.26 91.00
CA LYS A 35 107.63 10.24 90.29
C LYS A 35 106.14 10.35 90.58
N ILE A 36 105.78 10.53 91.85
CA ILE A 36 104.39 10.63 92.32
C ILE A 36 103.70 11.87 91.73
N GLN A 37 104.38 13.02 91.73
CA GLN A 37 103.82 14.26 91.14
C GLN A 37 103.54 14.10 89.63
N SER A 38 104.39 13.38 88.88
CA SER A 38 104.13 13.12 87.45
C SER A 38 102.95 12.16 87.22
N GLN A 39 102.69 11.24 88.15
CA GLN A 39 101.55 10.31 88.06
C GLN A 39 100.22 11.02 88.33
N ALA A 40 100.16 11.93 89.32
CA ALA A 40 98.95 12.68 89.63
C ALA A 40 98.47 13.55 88.44
N LYS A 41 99.40 14.16 87.70
CA LYS A 41 99.08 14.93 86.50
C LYS A 41 98.47 14.06 85.39
N LYS A 42 99.00 12.84 85.19
CA LYS A 42 98.45 11.89 84.20
C LYS A 42 97.02 11.45 84.52
N ILE A 43 96.69 11.27 85.79
CA ILE A 43 95.35 10.85 86.22
C ILE A 43 94.32 11.94 85.90
N LYS A 44 94.63 13.21 86.21
CA LYS A 44 93.73 14.33 85.94
C LYS A 44 93.48 14.55 84.43
N ASP A 45 94.49 14.30 83.61
CA ASP A 45 94.36 14.32 82.15
C ASP A 45 93.49 13.15 81.62
N GLN A 46 93.54 11.98 82.27
CA GLN A 46 92.67 10.85 81.92
C GLN A 46 91.21 11.10 82.31
N GLU A 47 90.97 11.69 83.48
CA GLU A 47 89.63 11.99 83.98
C GLU A 47 88.90 13.01 83.09
N ASN A 48 89.61 14.05 82.65
CA ASN A 48 89.08 15.02 81.68
C ASN A 48 88.75 14.37 80.32
N LYS A 49 89.55 13.40 79.86
CA LYS A 49 89.24 12.65 78.63
C LYS A 49 87.97 11.81 78.79
N ALA A 50 87.78 11.16 79.94
CA ALA A 50 86.59 10.34 80.21
C ALA A 50 85.30 11.17 80.19
N ILE A 51 85.29 12.36 80.81
CA ILE A 51 84.13 13.27 80.82
C ILE A 51 83.78 13.75 79.39
N ILE A 52 84.80 14.07 78.58
CA ILE A 52 84.59 14.45 77.17
C ILE A 52 83.98 13.28 76.38
N GLN A 53 84.39 12.05 76.69
CA GLN A 53 83.90 10.84 76.03
C GLN A 53 82.44 10.54 76.43
N GLU A 54 82.07 10.72 77.69
CA GLU A 54 80.71 10.55 78.19
C GLU A 54 79.72 11.55 77.56
N LYS A 55 80.10 12.83 77.45
CA LYS A 55 79.30 13.85 76.75
C LYS A 55 79.12 13.51 75.27
N LYS A 56 80.13 12.94 74.61
CA LYS A 56 80.01 12.46 73.22
C LYS A 56 79.00 11.31 73.10
N ILE A 57 79.01 10.37 74.04
CA ILE A 57 78.09 9.22 74.06
C ILE A 57 76.64 9.70 74.26
N GLN A 58 76.39 10.63 75.19
CA GLN A 58 75.04 11.20 75.41
C GLN A 58 74.52 11.96 74.19
N SER A 59 75.39 12.72 73.51
CA SER A 59 75.08 13.38 72.23
C SER A 59 74.78 12.36 71.11
N GLN A 60 75.43 11.20 71.10
CA GLN A 60 75.14 10.15 70.12
C GLN A 60 73.81 9.44 70.42
N ALA A 61 73.50 9.16 71.69
CA ALA A 61 72.24 8.53 72.08
C ALA A 61 71.00 9.38 71.74
N THR A 62 71.09 10.69 71.91
CA THR A 62 70.02 11.63 71.51
C THR A 62 69.81 11.64 69.99
N LYS A 63 70.90 11.67 69.20
CA LYS A 63 70.82 11.57 67.73
C LYS A 63 70.20 10.24 67.25
N ILE A 64 70.51 9.13 67.92
CA ILE A 64 69.93 7.82 67.62
C ILE A 64 68.41 7.84 67.87
N LYS A 65 67.97 8.41 69.00
CA LYS A 65 66.53 8.51 69.32
C LYS A 65 65.77 9.41 68.35
N ASP A 66 66.39 10.49 67.89
CA ASP A 66 65.82 11.36 66.86
C ASP A 66 65.75 10.66 65.49
N GLN A 67 66.75 9.84 65.15
CA GLN A 67 66.70 8.99 63.96
C GLN A 67 65.58 7.95 64.07
N GLU A 68 65.45 7.28 65.20
CA GLU A 68 64.42 6.27 65.46
C GLU A 68 63.00 6.83 65.31
N ASN A 69 62.76 8.04 65.84
CA ASN A 69 61.51 8.75 65.67
C ASN A 69 61.24 9.12 64.20
N LYS A 70 62.26 9.53 63.44
CA LYS A 70 62.12 9.81 62.01
C LYS A 70 61.80 8.55 61.21
N THR A 71 62.46 7.43 61.50
CA THR A 71 62.15 6.13 60.87
C THR A 71 60.74 5.68 61.19
N ASN A 72 60.27 5.80 62.43
CA ASN A 72 58.89 5.43 62.81
C ASN A 72 57.83 6.28 62.08
N ILE A 73 58.08 7.59 61.88
CA ILE A 73 57.19 8.45 61.10
C ILE A 73 57.21 8.04 59.62
N GLN A 74 58.37 7.70 59.09
CA GLN A 74 58.53 7.27 57.71
C GLN A 74 57.84 5.92 57.45
N GLU A 75 57.93 4.98 58.39
CA GLU A 75 57.25 3.68 58.34
C GLU A 75 55.73 3.84 58.34
N LYS A 76 55.17 4.70 59.19
CA LYS A 76 53.73 5.01 59.17
C LYS A 76 53.26 5.63 57.84
N LYS A 77 54.09 6.48 57.22
CA LYS A 77 53.79 7.05 55.90
C LYS A 77 53.81 5.97 54.82
N ILE A 78 54.77 5.05 54.86
CA ILE A 78 54.87 3.93 53.94
C ILE A 78 53.64 3.02 54.08
N GLN A 79 53.26 2.62 55.29
CA GLN A 79 52.05 1.82 55.52
C GLN A 79 50.77 2.50 55.00
N SER A 80 50.67 3.83 55.15
CA SER A 80 49.54 4.57 54.58
C SER A 80 49.56 4.62 53.05
N GLN A 81 50.75 4.66 52.43
CA GLN A 81 50.90 4.62 50.98
C GLN A 81 50.58 3.23 50.43
N GLU A 82 51.04 2.16 51.09
CA GLU A 82 50.72 0.77 50.74
C GLU A 82 49.22 0.53 50.71
N LYS A 83 48.47 0.99 51.73
CA LYS A 83 47.00 0.88 51.73
C LYS A 83 46.34 1.60 50.54
N ARG A 84 46.83 2.80 50.19
CA ARG A 84 46.30 3.55 49.04
C ARG A 84 46.62 2.85 47.72
N ILE A 85 47.82 2.29 47.58
CA ILE A 85 48.22 1.52 46.40
C ILE A 85 47.32 0.30 46.28
N GLN A 86 47.07 -0.43 47.37
CA GLN A 86 46.22 -1.61 47.34
C GLN A 86 44.75 -1.29 47.04
N GLU A 87 44.22 -0.16 47.51
CA GLU A 87 42.91 0.35 47.08
C GLU A 87 42.85 0.71 45.59
N GLN A 88 43.94 1.25 45.05
CA GLN A 88 44.04 1.56 43.62
C GLN A 88 44.14 0.28 42.77
N GLU A 89 44.96 -0.69 43.17
CA GLU A 89 45.06 -2.00 42.51
C GLU A 89 43.69 -2.69 42.46
N ASN A 90 42.95 -2.70 43.57
CA ASN A 90 41.61 -3.29 43.61
C ASN A 90 40.63 -2.59 42.65
N LYS A 91 40.71 -1.26 42.50
CA LYS A 91 39.89 -0.51 41.54
C LYS A 91 40.27 -0.83 40.09
N THR A 92 41.57 -0.95 39.80
CA THR A 92 42.07 -1.33 38.48
C THR A 92 41.61 -2.73 38.09
N ILE A 93 41.72 -3.71 39.00
CA ILE A 93 41.25 -5.08 38.78
C ILE A 93 39.74 -5.11 38.48
N ILE A 94 38.94 -4.30 39.18
CA ILE A 94 37.50 -4.19 38.92
C ILE A 94 37.22 -3.57 37.54
N GLN A 95 38.01 -2.58 37.12
CA GLN A 95 37.89 -1.98 35.79
C GLN A 95 38.28 -2.96 34.68
N GLU A 96 39.39 -3.69 34.83
CA GLU A 96 39.83 -4.72 33.88
C GLU A 96 38.74 -5.78 33.67
N LYS A 97 38.16 -6.31 34.75
CA LYS A 97 37.04 -7.27 34.66
C LYS A 97 35.81 -6.70 33.95
N LYS A 98 35.52 -5.41 34.11
CA LYS A 98 34.41 -4.75 33.39
C LYS A 98 34.72 -4.61 31.90
N ILE A 99 35.95 -4.26 31.54
CA ILE A 99 36.41 -4.15 30.15
C ILE A 99 36.36 -5.53 29.48
N GLU A 100 36.87 -6.56 30.13
CA GLU A 100 36.81 -7.96 29.63
C GLU A 100 35.35 -8.41 29.43
N GLY A 101 34.45 -8.06 30.37
CA GLY A 101 33.02 -8.32 30.23
C GLY A 101 32.36 -7.56 29.06
N GLN A 102 32.86 -6.36 28.73
CA GLN A 102 32.40 -5.60 27.56
C GLN A 102 32.94 -6.19 26.26
N GLU A 103 34.23 -6.51 26.20
CA GLU A 103 34.89 -7.11 25.04
C GLU A 103 34.21 -8.42 24.63
N ASN A 104 33.89 -9.28 25.61
CA ASN A 104 33.13 -10.51 25.37
C ASN A 104 31.75 -10.25 24.77
N LYS A 105 31.03 -9.20 25.22
CA LYS A 105 29.73 -8.82 24.62
C LYS A 105 29.90 -8.33 23.19
N THR A 106 30.92 -7.53 22.92
CA THR A 106 31.23 -7.02 21.58
C THR A 106 31.54 -8.17 20.62
N ASN A 107 32.38 -9.13 21.03
CA ASN A 107 32.70 -10.32 20.24
C ASN A 107 31.46 -11.17 19.95
N ILE A 108 30.56 -11.34 20.91
CA ILE A 108 29.28 -12.04 20.67
C ILE A 108 28.43 -11.30 19.65
N GLN A 109 28.40 -9.96 19.71
CA GLN A 109 27.62 -9.15 18.81
C GLN A 109 28.20 -9.14 17.38
N GLU A 110 29.51 -9.09 17.24
CA GLU A 110 30.22 -9.17 15.96
C GLU A 110 29.96 -10.50 15.26
N ASN A 111 30.04 -11.61 15.98
CA ASN A 111 29.71 -12.94 15.44
C ASN A 111 28.24 -13.03 14.97
N LYS A 112 27.31 -12.39 15.68
CA LYS A 112 25.89 -12.32 15.25
C LYS A 112 25.74 -11.50 13.97
N ILE A 113 26.44 -10.38 13.85
CA ILE A 113 26.42 -9.52 12.66
C ILE A 113 26.98 -10.28 11.45
N GLN A 114 28.14 -10.93 11.57
CA GLN A 114 28.72 -11.73 10.48
C GLN A 114 27.78 -12.87 10.03
N SER A 115 27.07 -13.50 10.97
CA SER A 115 26.06 -14.51 10.63
C SER A 115 24.87 -13.92 9.87
N GLN A 116 24.43 -12.71 10.23
CA GLN A 116 23.35 -11.99 9.55
C GLN A 116 23.76 -11.55 8.14
N GLU A 117 24.97 -11.02 7.96
CA GLU A 117 25.51 -10.62 6.65
C GLU A 117 25.52 -11.79 5.66
N LYS A 118 25.95 -12.98 6.09
CA LYS A 118 25.90 -14.18 5.24
C LYS A 118 24.47 -14.54 4.81
N ARG A 119 23.50 -14.43 5.73
CA ARG A 119 22.08 -14.67 5.41
C ARG A 119 21.53 -13.66 4.42
N ILE A 120 21.90 -12.39 4.56
CA ILE A 120 21.51 -11.32 3.63
C ILE A 120 22.09 -11.60 2.25
N GLN A 121 23.37 -11.97 2.15
CA GLN A 121 24.00 -12.31 0.88
C GLN A 121 23.33 -13.50 0.18
N GLU A 122 22.94 -14.53 0.94
CA GLU A 122 22.18 -15.66 0.40
C GLU A 122 20.79 -15.25 -0.11
N GLN A 123 20.14 -14.30 0.56
CA GLN A 123 18.84 -13.76 0.13
C GLN A 123 18.98 -12.92 -1.15
N GLU A 124 19.98 -12.03 -1.22
CA GLU A 124 20.26 -11.24 -2.42
C GLU A 124 20.46 -12.11 -3.66
N ASN A 125 21.26 -13.17 -3.52
CA ASN A 125 21.49 -14.12 -4.62
C ASN A 125 20.19 -14.82 -5.07
N LYS A 126 19.30 -15.16 -4.14
CA LYS A 126 17.98 -15.74 -4.48
C LYS A 126 17.10 -14.73 -5.20
N THR A 127 17.11 -13.47 -4.78
CA THR A 127 16.37 -12.38 -5.44
C THR A 127 16.85 -12.15 -6.87
N ILE A 128 18.17 -12.08 -7.10
CA ILE A 128 18.74 -11.93 -8.46
C ILE A 128 18.31 -13.08 -9.37
N ILE A 129 18.29 -14.32 -8.86
CA ILE A 129 17.83 -15.48 -9.64
C ILE A 129 16.33 -15.37 -9.96
N GLN A 130 15.52 -14.86 -9.02
CA GLN A 130 14.09 -14.64 -9.27
C GLN A 130 13.86 -13.55 -10.30
N GLU A 131 14.57 -12.42 -10.24
CA GLU A 131 14.47 -11.33 -11.22
C GLU A 131 14.76 -11.81 -12.64
N LYS A 132 15.84 -12.58 -12.84
CA LYS A 132 16.17 -13.16 -14.15
C LYS A 132 15.08 -14.11 -14.67
N LYS A 133 14.42 -14.86 -13.76
CA LYS A 133 13.30 -15.73 -14.14
C LYS A 133 12.08 -14.90 -14.56
N ILE A 134 11.79 -13.83 -13.85
CA ILE A 134 10.69 -12.90 -14.16
C ILE A 134 10.94 -12.24 -15.52
N GLU A 135 12.14 -11.74 -15.78
CA GLU A 135 12.52 -11.14 -17.07
C GLU A 135 12.37 -12.14 -18.23
N SER A 136 12.79 -13.39 -18.02
CA SER A 136 12.59 -14.45 -19.03
C SER A 136 11.10 -14.75 -19.27
N GLN A 137 10.26 -14.71 -18.25
CA GLN A 137 8.81 -14.89 -18.37
C GLN A 137 8.16 -13.72 -19.09
N GLU A 138 8.51 -12.48 -18.75
CA GLU A 138 7.99 -11.27 -19.37
C GLU A 138 8.27 -11.26 -20.88
N ASN A 139 9.49 -11.63 -21.28
CA ASN A 139 9.83 -11.77 -22.70
C ASN A 139 8.97 -12.82 -23.43
N LYS A 140 8.65 -13.94 -22.78
CA LYS A 140 7.74 -14.96 -23.37
C LYS A 140 6.32 -14.42 -23.50
N THR A 141 5.82 -13.72 -22.48
CA THR A 141 4.48 -13.11 -22.50
C THR A 141 4.38 -12.06 -23.60
N ASN A 142 5.39 -11.21 -23.77
CA ASN A 142 5.44 -10.21 -24.83
C ASN A 142 5.42 -10.82 -26.25
N ILE A 143 6.03 -11.99 -26.43
CA ILE A 143 5.96 -12.73 -27.70
C ILE A 143 4.54 -13.28 -27.92
N GLN A 144 3.95 -13.91 -26.91
CA GLN A 144 2.58 -14.46 -26.99
C GLN A 144 1.54 -13.37 -27.28
N GLU A 145 1.68 -12.19 -26.68
CA GLU A 145 0.76 -11.07 -26.90
C GLU A 145 0.79 -10.59 -28.35
N LYS A 146 1.98 -10.52 -28.97
CA LYS A 146 2.12 -10.20 -30.40
C LYS A 146 1.46 -11.25 -31.30
N GLU A 147 1.58 -12.53 -30.96
CA GLU A 147 0.91 -13.62 -31.70
C GLU A 147 -0.61 -13.54 -31.57
N ILE A 148 -1.13 -13.29 -30.37
CA ILE A 148 -2.56 -13.08 -30.13
C ILE A 148 -3.08 -11.91 -30.96
N GLN A 149 -2.37 -10.78 -30.95
CA GLN A 149 -2.77 -9.61 -31.72
C GLN A 149 -2.83 -9.88 -33.23
N ASN A 150 -1.90 -10.69 -33.74
CA ASN A 150 -1.91 -11.13 -35.14
C ASN A 150 -3.11 -12.04 -35.45
N HIS A 151 -3.42 -13.00 -34.56
CA HIS A 151 -4.57 -13.89 -34.71
C HIS A 151 -5.92 -13.13 -34.65
N GLU A 152 -6.04 -12.13 -33.78
CA GLU A 152 -7.22 -11.27 -33.72
C GLU A 152 -7.44 -10.50 -35.02
N ASN A 153 -6.37 -9.92 -35.56
CA ASN A 153 -6.41 -9.21 -36.84
C ASN A 153 -6.82 -10.13 -37.99
N MET A 154 -6.31 -11.37 -38.01
CA MET A 154 -6.69 -12.37 -39.00
C MET A 154 -8.16 -12.78 -38.86
N THR A 155 -8.62 -13.05 -37.63
CA THR A 155 -10.01 -13.38 -37.33
C THR A 155 -10.95 -12.27 -37.82
N ARG A 156 -10.64 -11.00 -37.51
CA ARG A 156 -11.44 -9.85 -37.97
C ARG A 156 -11.55 -9.77 -39.50
N ARG A 157 -10.48 -10.11 -40.22
CA ARG A 157 -10.49 -10.16 -41.70
C ARG A 157 -11.39 -11.29 -42.21
N LEU A 158 -11.26 -12.48 -41.64
CA LEU A 158 -12.07 -13.65 -42.01
C LEU A 158 -13.55 -13.43 -41.72
N GLU A 159 -13.90 -12.82 -40.59
CA GLU A 159 -15.28 -12.48 -40.26
C GLU A 159 -15.90 -11.49 -41.26
N LYS A 160 -15.13 -10.50 -41.70
CA LYS A 160 -15.57 -9.55 -42.73
C LYS A 160 -15.80 -10.26 -44.07
N GLN A 161 -14.87 -11.12 -44.49
CA GLN A 161 -15.02 -11.91 -45.72
C GLN A 161 -16.24 -12.83 -45.65
N ASN A 162 -16.45 -13.51 -44.51
CA ASN A 162 -17.61 -14.38 -44.32
C ASN A 162 -18.93 -13.59 -44.41
N GLN A 163 -19.00 -12.38 -43.85
CA GLN A 163 -20.18 -11.51 -44.01
C GLN A 163 -20.44 -11.12 -45.46
N ASP A 164 -19.40 -10.81 -46.22
CA ASP A 164 -19.54 -10.49 -47.65
C ASP A 164 -20.04 -11.69 -48.45
N ILE A 165 -19.56 -12.90 -48.12
CA ILE A 165 -20.05 -14.16 -48.71
C ILE A 165 -21.53 -14.39 -48.38
N VAL A 166 -21.92 -14.26 -47.11
CA VAL A 166 -23.33 -14.41 -46.69
C VAL A 166 -24.24 -13.42 -47.44
N LYS A 167 -23.82 -12.16 -47.58
CA LYS A 167 -24.58 -11.16 -48.35
C LYS A 167 -24.71 -11.51 -49.83
N ARG A 168 -23.66 -12.07 -50.45
CA ARG A 168 -23.71 -12.54 -51.84
C ARG A 168 -24.64 -13.73 -52.00
N ILE A 169 -24.55 -14.72 -51.11
CA ILE A 169 -25.44 -15.89 -51.09
C ILE A 169 -26.89 -15.43 -50.92
N ASN A 170 -27.16 -14.52 -49.98
CA ASN A 170 -28.51 -13.99 -49.75
C ASN A 170 -29.11 -13.30 -50.97
N ARG A 171 -28.31 -12.58 -51.77
CA ARG A 171 -28.80 -11.97 -53.02
C ARG A 171 -29.17 -13.01 -54.09
N LEU A 172 -28.47 -14.14 -54.13
CA LEU A 172 -28.74 -15.22 -55.08
C LEU A 172 -29.88 -16.13 -54.62
N HIS A 173 -29.96 -16.39 -53.32
CA HIS A 173 -30.94 -17.28 -52.69
C HIS A 173 -31.55 -16.61 -51.45
N PRO A 174 -32.46 -15.64 -51.63
CA PRO A 174 -33.12 -14.96 -50.53
C PRO A 174 -33.94 -15.92 -49.69
N LEU A 175 -33.82 -15.81 -48.36
CA LEU A 175 -34.58 -16.63 -47.42
C LEU A 175 -35.88 -15.93 -47.01
N PRO A 176 -36.87 -16.65 -46.46
CA PRO A 176 -38.19 -16.08 -46.19
C PRO A 176 -38.22 -14.94 -45.17
N SER A 177 -37.28 -14.93 -44.22
CA SER A 177 -37.22 -13.94 -43.15
C SER A 177 -35.80 -13.77 -42.61
N CYS A 178 -35.59 -12.71 -41.83
CA CYS A 178 -34.34 -12.53 -41.09
C CYS A 178 -34.09 -13.68 -40.09
N SER A 179 -35.15 -14.27 -39.51
CA SER A 179 -35.05 -15.44 -38.65
C SER A 179 -34.55 -16.67 -39.40
N ALA A 180 -35.08 -16.93 -40.60
CA ALA A 180 -34.58 -18.01 -41.45
C ALA A 180 -33.11 -17.79 -41.85
N LEU A 181 -32.73 -16.53 -42.10
CA LEU A 181 -31.37 -16.15 -42.48
C LEU A 181 -30.35 -16.49 -41.40
N VAL A 182 -30.59 -16.08 -40.14
CA VAL A 182 -29.65 -16.39 -39.04
C VAL A 182 -29.64 -17.87 -38.69
N ILE A 183 -30.76 -18.58 -38.83
CA ILE A 183 -30.79 -20.05 -38.63
C ILE A 183 -29.93 -20.77 -39.67
N LYS A 184 -30.02 -20.37 -40.95
CA LYS A 184 -29.25 -20.99 -42.02
C LYS A 184 -27.77 -20.58 -41.99
N HIS A 185 -27.51 -19.33 -41.60
CA HIS A 185 -26.18 -18.73 -41.55
C HIS A 185 -25.98 -18.09 -40.18
N SER A 186 -25.59 -18.89 -39.18
CA SER A 186 -25.46 -18.48 -37.77
C SER A 186 -24.49 -17.33 -37.51
N SER A 187 -23.55 -17.09 -38.41
CA SER A 187 -22.59 -15.97 -38.36
C SER A 187 -23.10 -14.67 -38.99
N THR A 188 -24.37 -14.64 -39.42
CA THR A 188 -24.97 -13.44 -40.01
C THR A 188 -25.04 -12.31 -38.99
N ARG A 189 -24.47 -11.15 -39.34
CA ARG A 189 -24.57 -9.93 -38.53
C ARG A 189 -25.70 -9.02 -39.00
N SER A 190 -26.11 -8.10 -38.14
CA SER A 190 -27.14 -7.11 -38.46
C SER A 190 -26.79 -6.29 -39.71
N GLY A 191 -27.80 -5.93 -40.50
CA GLY A 191 -27.61 -5.17 -41.73
C GLY A 191 -28.76 -5.33 -42.72
N MET A 192 -28.61 -4.74 -43.91
CA MET A 192 -29.59 -4.84 -44.99
C MET A 192 -29.45 -6.18 -45.74
N TYR A 193 -30.56 -6.90 -45.87
CA TYR A 193 -30.67 -8.16 -46.61
C TYR A 193 -31.92 -8.17 -47.49
N TYR A 194 -31.92 -9.05 -48.49
CA TYR A 194 -33.12 -9.37 -49.25
C TYR A 194 -33.79 -10.60 -48.63
N ILE A 195 -35.09 -10.51 -48.43
CA ILE A 195 -35.93 -11.64 -48.00
C ILE A 195 -37.01 -11.91 -49.04
N ASN A 196 -37.51 -13.14 -49.07
CA ASN A 196 -38.65 -13.56 -49.89
C ASN A 196 -39.79 -14.06 -48.99
N PRO A 197 -40.60 -13.17 -48.38
CA PRO A 197 -41.62 -13.56 -47.40
C PRO A 197 -42.68 -14.52 -47.96
N GLN A 198 -42.98 -14.47 -49.25
CA GLN A 198 -43.97 -15.36 -49.86
C GLN A 198 -43.39 -16.72 -50.25
N GLY A 199 -42.07 -16.85 -50.33
CA GLY A 199 -41.37 -18.11 -50.62
C GLY A 199 -41.53 -18.63 -52.06
N LEU A 200 -42.25 -17.91 -52.93
CA LEU A 200 -42.42 -18.26 -54.34
C LEU A 200 -41.29 -17.64 -55.18
N SER A 201 -40.83 -18.34 -56.21
CA SER A 201 -39.73 -17.88 -57.06
C SER A 201 -40.07 -16.61 -57.87
N SER A 202 -41.35 -16.36 -58.13
CA SER A 202 -41.85 -15.17 -58.83
C SER A 202 -42.21 -13.99 -57.90
N SER A 203 -42.17 -14.18 -56.58
CA SER A 203 -42.54 -13.13 -55.63
C SER A 203 -41.47 -12.04 -55.55
N PRO A 204 -41.87 -10.76 -55.40
CA PRO A 204 -40.93 -9.65 -55.30
C PRO A 204 -40.09 -9.78 -54.02
N LEU A 205 -38.77 -9.67 -54.18
CA LEU A 205 -37.84 -9.62 -53.05
C LEU A 205 -38.03 -8.32 -52.29
N VAL A 206 -37.92 -8.39 -50.96
CA VAL A 206 -38.04 -7.24 -50.07
C VAL A 206 -36.70 -6.97 -49.43
N GLN A 207 -36.19 -5.75 -49.59
CA GLN A 207 -34.98 -5.31 -48.91
C GLN A 207 -35.36 -4.79 -47.52
N VAL A 208 -34.81 -5.38 -46.47
CA VAL A 208 -35.13 -5.05 -45.07
C VAL A 208 -33.86 -4.96 -44.23
N TYR A 209 -33.93 -4.27 -43.09
CA TYR A 209 -32.91 -4.36 -42.08
C TYR A 209 -33.17 -5.58 -41.19
N CYS A 210 -32.21 -6.50 -41.13
CA CYS A 210 -32.23 -7.59 -40.16
C CYS A 210 -31.39 -7.20 -38.95
N ASP A 211 -32.02 -7.17 -37.77
CA ASP A 211 -31.35 -7.06 -36.48
C ASP A 211 -31.09 -8.47 -35.93
N MET A 212 -29.84 -8.92 -36.04
CA MET A 212 -29.38 -10.24 -35.59
C MET A 212 -28.92 -10.25 -34.13
N THR A 213 -29.14 -9.16 -33.39
CA THR A 213 -28.66 -9.01 -32.00
C THR A 213 -29.81 -8.98 -31.00
N SER A 214 -30.92 -8.33 -31.34
CA SER A 214 -32.09 -8.26 -30.48
C SER A 214 -32.77 -9.62 -30.29
N LYS A 215 -33.58 -9.72 -29.22
CA LYS A 215 -34.43 -10.88 -28.91
C LYS A 215 -33.62 -12.20 -28.94
N ASN A 216 -32.43 -12.20 -28.34
CA ASN A 216 -31.52 -13.35 -28.29
C ASN A 216 -31.03 -13.85 -29.66
N GLY A 217 -30.82 -12.93 -30.61
CA GLY A 217 -30.24 -13.26 -31.91
C GLY A 217 -31.15 -14.03 -32.86
N VAL A 218 -32.47 -14.01 -32.65
CA VAL A 218 -33.47 -14.70 -33.49
C VAL A 218 -33.65 -14.10 -34.89
N GLY A 219 -32.94 -13.02 -35.23
CA GLY A 219 -33.03 -12.34 -36.51
C GLY A 219 -34.36 -11.59 -36.69
N VAL A 220 -34.43 -10.37 -36.17
CA VAL A 220 -35.62 -9.51 -36.22
C VAL A 220 -35.64 -8.74 -37.55
N THR A 221 -36.74 -8.82 -38.27
CA THR A 221 -37.01 -7.98 -39.44
C THR A 221 -37.49 -6.61 -38.98
N VAL A 222 -36.77 -5.54 -39.34
CA VAL A 222 -37.08 -4.16 -38.96
C VAL A 222 -37.53 -3.39 -40.18
N ILE A 223 -38.70 -2.76 -40.08
CA ILE A 223 -39.36 -2.03 -41.16
C ILE A 223 -39.56 -0.58 -40.71
N GLY A 224 -38.72 0.30 -41.25
CA GLY A 224 -38.75 1.74 -40.99
C GLY A 224 -39.86 2.48 -41.73
N TYR A 225 -40.02 3.75 -41.38
CA TYR A 225 -40.95 4.67 -42.04
C TYR A 225 -40.37 6.08 -42.10
N ASP A 226 -41.08 6.98 -42.79
CA ASP A 226 -40.63 8.31 -43.21
C ASP A 226 -40.19 9.29 -42.09
N SER A 227 -40.51 9.06 -40.81
CA SER A 227 -39.94 9.86 -39.72
C SER A 227 -40.15 9.25 -38.33
N GLU A 228 -39.10 8.66 -37.74
CA GLU A 228 -39.10 8.11 -36.36
C GLU A 228 -38.81 9.15 -35.26
N SER A 229 -38.67 10.42 -35.63
CA SER A 229 -38.34 11.49 -34.69
C SER A 229 -39.51 11.89 -33.81
N ARG A 230 -39.21 12.29 -32.56
CA ARG A 230 -40.16 12.94 -31.66
C ARG A 230 -40.74 14.18 -32.33
N THR A 231 -42.05 14.19 -32.57
CA THR A 231 -42.71 15.24 -33.38
C THR A 231 -43.73 15.99 -32.56
N LEU A 232 -43.68 17.33 -32.62
CA LEU A 232 -44.59 18.23 -31.92
C LEU A 232 -46.00 18.18 -32.51
N VAL A 233 -47.00 18.19 -31.62
CA VAL A 233 -48.42 18.42 -31.89
C VAL A 233 -48.84 19.66 -31.12
N ASN A 234 -49.26 20.70 -31.84
CA ASN A 234 -49.67 21.99 -31.28
C ASN A 234 -50.63 22.70 -32.24
N GLY A 235 -51.66 23.35 -31.71
CA GLY A 235 -52.68 24.09 -32.44
C GLY A 235 -53.88 23.25 -32.91
N TYR A 236 -54.12 22.07 -32.32
CA TYR A 236 -55.14 21.13 -32.75
C TYR A 236 -56.13 20.83 -31.62
N GLU A 237 -57.23 21.59 -31.56
CA GLU A 237 -58.24 21.49 -30.50
C GLU A 237 -59.14 20.25 -30.68
N SER A 238 -59.79 20.12 -31.84
CA SER A 238 -60.80 19.07 -32.03
C SER A 238 -60.19 17.67 -32.01
N ALA A 239 -60.94 16.69 -31.51
CA ALA A 239 -60.53 15.29 -31.44
C ALA A 239 -59.98 14.76 -32.77
N GLY A 240 -58.73 14.28 -32.77
CA GLY A 240 -58.04 13.77 -33.95
C GLY A 240 -57.90 14.75 -35.12
N SER A 241 -57.97 16.07 -34.85
CA SER A 241 -57.76 17.10 -35.87
C SER A 241 -56.33 17.15 -36.37
N TYR A 242 -55.35 16.82 -35.52
CA TYR A 242 -54.01 16.48 -35.98
C TYR A 242 -54.01 15.13 -36.68
N LYS A 243 -53.41 15.08 -37.87
CA LYS A 243 -53.43 13.89 -38.75
C LYS A 243 -52.04 13.61 -39.29
N ARG A 244 -51.37 12.59 -38.74
CA ARG A 244 -50.11 12.08 -39.28
C ARG A 244 -50.35 10.75 -39.98
N LYS A 245 -50.21 10.71 -41.30
CA LYS A 245 -50.17 9.46 -42.08
C LYS A 245 -48.78 8.88 -42.06
N ILE A 246 -48.62 7.58 -41.83
CA ILE A 246 -47.32 6.90 -41.76
C ILE A 246 -46.98 6.32 -43.14
N LYS A 247 -45.79 6.66 -43.66
CA LYS A 247 -45.30 6.13 -44.94
C LYS A 247 -44.12 5.20 -44.69
N TYR A 248 -44.36 3.90 -44.75
CA TYR A 248 -43.34 2.87 -44.63
C TYR A 248 -42.41 2.83 -45.84
N ASP A 249 -41.18 2.33 -45.61
CA ASP A 249 -40.15 2.20 -46.66
C ASP A 249 -40.48 1.15 -47.72
N ILE A 250 -41.43 0.25 -47.42
CA ILE A 250 -41.92 -0.81 -48.30
C ILE A 250 -43.44 -0.81 -48.38
N SER A 251 -44.00 -1.48 -49.38
CA SER A 251 -45.45 -1.51 -49.60
C SER A 251 -46.18 -2.26 -48.48
N MET A 252 -47.44 -1.87 -48.22
CA MET A 252 -48.27 -2.55 -47.22
C MET A 252 -48.47 -4.05 -47.55
N GLU A 253 -48.50 -4.42 -48.82
CA GLU A 253 -48.57 -5.83 -49.26
C GLU A 253 -47.33 -6.61 -48.80
N GLN A 254 -46.13 -6.05 -48.98
CA GLN A 254 -44.88 -6.66 -48.51
C GLN A 254 -44.83 -6.75 -46.98
N ILE A 255 -45.31 -5.72 -46.28
CA ILE A 255 -45.40 -5.73 -44.81
C ILE A 255 -46.30 -6.88 -44.34
N VAL A 256 -47.50 -7.00 -44.91
CA VAL A 256 -48.44 -8.08 -44.56
C VAL A 256 -47.83 -9.45 -44.83
N ALA A 257 -47.10 -9.62 -45.94
CA ALA A 257 -46.40 -10.88 -46.23
C ALA A 257 -45.34 -11.21 -45.16
N ILE A 258 -44.54 -10.24 -44.71
CA ILE A 258 -43.58 -10.41 -43.61
C ILE A 258 -44.28 -10.76 -42.30
N MET A 259 -45.36 -10.04 -41.97
CA MET A 259 -46.13 -10.28 -40.76
C MET A 259 -46.75 -11.67 -40.74
N ASN A 260 -47.26 -12.15 -41.87
CA ASN A 260 -47.88 -13.47 -41.98
C ASN A 260 -46.88 -14.60 -41.71
N GLN A 261 -45.62 -14.45 -42.13
CA GLN A 261 -44.56 -15.44 -41.87
C GLN A 261 -43.96 -15.37 -40.47
N SER A 262 -44.14 -14.26 -39.76
CA SER A 262 -43.50 -14.04 -38.46
C SER A 262 -44.37 -14.55 -37.32
N LYS A 263 -43.81 -15.15 -36.28
CA LYS A 263 -44.57 -15.51 -35.08
C LYS A 263 -45.03 -14.28 -34.31
N ASN A 264 -44.18 -13.28 -34.20
CA ASN A 264 -44.43 -12.05 -33.44
C ASN A 264 -44.20 -10.82 -34.31
N CYS A 265 -44.97 -9.76 -34.04
CA CYS A 265 -44.65 -8.42 -34.48
C CYS A 265 -44.93 -7.43 -33.35
N GLU A 266 -44.10 -6.40 -33.25
CA GLU A 266 -44.30 -5.30 -32.31
C GLU A 266 -44.01 -3.95 -32.99
N GLN A 267 -44.69 -2.91 -32.55
CA GLN A 267 -44.37 -1.54 -32.93
C GLN A 267 -44.47 -0.64 -31.70
N PHE A 268 -43.41 0.11 -31.42
CA PHE A 268 -43.40 1.02 -30.28
C PHE A 268 -44.21 2.28 -30.59
N ILE A 269 -45.00 2.75 -29.64
CA ILE A 269 -45.76 3.99 -29.72
C ILE A 269 -45.66 4.75 -28.40
N LYS A 270 -45.55 6.08 -28.49
CA LYS A 270 -45.42 6.97 -27.34
C LYS A 270 -46.15 8.29 -27.61
N TYR A 271 -46.84 8.78 -26.60
CA TYR A 271 -47.37 10.14 -26.55
C TYR A 271 -46.94 10.80 -25.24
N GLU A 272 -46.32 11.96 -25.36
CA GLU A 272 -46.03 12.88 -24.27
C GLU A 272 -47.02 14.03 -24.37
N CYS A 273 -47.60 14.43 -23.26
CA CYS A 273 -48.69 15.38 -23.22
C CYS A 273 -48.49 16.37 -22.09
N TYR A 274 -48.82 17.62 -22.36
CA TYR A 274 -48.87 18.70 -21.39
C TYR A 274 -50.24 19.34 -21.50
N ASP A 275 -51.10 19.05 -20.51
CA ASP A 275 -52.50 19.45 -20.53
C ASP A 275 -53.20 19.06 -21.85
N SER A 276 -52.93 17.83 -22.33
CA SER A 276 -53.45 17.31 -23.58
C SER A 276 -53.91 15.87 -23.39
N VAL A 277 -55.22 15.67 -23.34
CA VAL A 277 -55.85 14.41 -22.96
C VAL A 277 -55.94 13.44 -24.14
N MET A 278 -55.85 12.14 -23.84
CA MET A 278 -56.13 11.10 -24.83
C MET A 278 -57.60 10.71 -24.83
N THR A 279 -58.24 10.76 -23.66
CA THR A 279 -59.65 10.48 -23.44
C THR A 279 -60.25 11.49 -22.46
N TRP A 280 -61.41 12.05 -22.80
CA TRP A 280 -62.16 12.96 -21.93
C TRP A 280 -63.64 12.61 -21.87
N LYS A 281 -64.19 12.35 -20.67
CA LYS A 281 -65.60 11.99 -20.45
C LYS A 281 -66.09 10.89 -21.42
N SER A 282 -65.29 9.83 -21.57
CA SER A 282 -65.53 8.70 -22.49
C SER A 282 -65.41 9.00 -23.99
N ASN A 283 -65.01 10.22 -24.38
CA ASN A 283 -64.70 10.56 -25.76
C ASN A 283 -63.19 10.38 -26.03
N THR A 284 -62.84 9.60 -27.04
CA THR A 284 -61.44 9.42 -27.47
C THR A 284 -60.97 10.60 -28.31
N ILE A 285 -60.01 11.35 -27.79
CA ILE A 285 -59.42 12.56 -28.38
C ILE A 285 -58.17 12.23 -29.20
N ALA A 286 -57.36 11.29 -28.72
CA ALA A 286 -56.16 10.79 -29.40
C ALA A 286 -56.21 9.28 -29.62
N TRP A 287 -55.77 8.82 -30.79
CA TRP A 287 -55.73 7.39 -31.14
C TRP A 287 -54.74 7.12 -32.27
N TRP A 288 -54.44 5.84 -32.46
CA TRP A 288 -53.77 5.35 -33.66
C TRP A 288 -54.75 4.60 -34.57
N VAL A 289 -54.44 4.52 -35.85
CA VAL A 289 -55.26 3.88 -36.87
C VAL A 289 -54.57 2.62 -37.37
N SER A 290 -55.31 1.51 -37.42
CA SER A 290 -54.81 0.21 -37.88
C SER A 290 -54.56 0.17 -39.39
N ARG A 291 -53.91 -0.90 -39.88
CA ARG A 291 -53.77 -1.13 -41.33
C ARG A 291 -55.09 -1.25 -42.09
N GLN A 292 -56.17 -1.63 -41.40
CA GLN A 292 -57.52 -1.70 -41.96
C GLN A 292 -58.26 -0.36 -41.94
N GLY A 293 -57.65 0.70 -41.39
CA GLY A 293 -58.30 2.00 -41.22
C GLY A 293 -59.18 2.10 -39.97
N TRP A 294 -59.07 1.16 -39.02
CA TRP A 294 -59.87 1.19 -37.81
C TRP A 294 -59.27 2.15 -36.77
N LYS A 295 -60.14 2.94 -36.13
CA LYS A 295 -59.79 3.73 -34.95
C LYS A 295 -59.58 2.79 -33.78
N MET A 296 -58.35 2.73 -33.28
CA MET A 296 -57.98 1.85 -32.17
C MET A 296 -58.24 2.53 -30.84
N ASN A 297 -58.63 1.74 -29.83
CA ASN A 297 -59.07 2.22 -28.52
C ASN A 297 -58.13 1.83 -27.37
N TYR A 298 -56.92 1.37 -27.66
CA TYR A 298 -55.92 1.03 -26.65
C TYR A 298 -54.55 1.58 -27.07
N TRP A 299 -53.65 1.74 -26.11
CA TRP A 299 -52.30 2.27 -26.36
C TRP A 299 -51.21 1.22 -26.16
N GLY A 300 -49.96 1.60 -26.44
CA GLY A 300 -48.79 0.74 -26.26
C GLY A 300 -48.74 0.14 -24.85
N GLY A 301 -48.47 -1.16 -24.77
CA GLY A 301 -48.40 -1.90 -23.50
C GLY A 301 -49.76 -2.27 -22.87
N ALA A 302 -50.88 -1.84 -23.43
CA ALA A 302 -52.22 -2.24 -22.98
C ALA A 302 -52.75 -3.46 -23.75
N ALA A 303 -53.73 -4.15 -23.18
CA ALA A 303 -54.42 -5.23 -23.88
C ALA A 303 -55.28 -4.68 -25.03
N VAL A 304 -55.41 -5.45 -26.11
CA VAL A 304 -56.26 -5.11 -27.25
C VAL A 304 -57.70 -4.88 -26.78
N ASN A 305 -58.35 -3.85 -27.30
CA ASN A 305 -59.72 -3.46 -26.96
C ASN A 305 -59.95 -3.03 -25.50
N SER A 306 -58.90 -2.82 -24.70
CA SER A 306 -59.02 -2.50 -23.27
C SER A 306 -59.57 -1.10 -22.96
N GLY A 307 -59.55 -0.16 -23.91
CA GLY A 307 -59.88 1.24 -23.62
C GLY A 307 -58.79 1.98 -22.82
N LYS A 308 -57.61 1.37 -22.64
CA LYS A 308 -56.60 1.78 -21.64
C LYS A 308 -55.21 1.95 -22.24
N CYS A 309 -54.35 2.63 -21.48
CA CYS A 309 -52.90 2.63 -21.65
C CYS A 309 -52.22 1.63 -20.70
N ALA A 310 -50.91 1.43 -20.82
CA ALA A 310 -50.15 0.48 -19.99
C ALA A 310 -50.38 0.70 -18.48
N CYS A 311 -50.33 1.96 -18.01
CA CYS A 311 -50.59 2.28 -16.60
C CYS A 311 -52.01 1.92 -16.15
N GLY A 312 -52.98 1.92 -17.07
CA GLY A 312 -54.39 1.61 -16.78
C GLY A 312 -54.62 0.11 -16.60
N MET A 313 -53.72 -0.72 -17.13
CA MET A 313 -53.70 -2.17 -16.88
C MET A 313 -53.19 -2.49 -15.47
N THR A 314 -52.31 -1.65 -14.93
CA THR A 314 -51.67 -1.82 -13.62
C THR A 314 -52.26 -0.92 -12.52
N ASN A 315 -53.32 -0.16 -12.82
CA ASN A 315 -53.92 0.84 -11.93
C ASN A 315 -52.89 1.85 -11.37
N SER A 316 -51.87 2.18 -12.16
CA SER A 316 -50.76 3.05 -11.76
C SER A 316 -50.76 4.38 -12.52
N CYS A 317 -51.83 4.71 -13.26
CA CYS A 317 -51.92 6.00 -13.95
C CYS A 317 -52.01 7.15 -12.96
N ALA A 318 -51.37 8.26 -13.29
CA ALA A 318 -51.51 9.49 -12.53
C ALA A 318 -52.99 9.90 -12.47
N GLY A 319 -53.52 10.14 -11.26
CA GLY A 319 -54.93 10.49 -11.07
C GLY A 319 -55.92 9.31 -11.12
N GLY A 320 -55.44 8.07 -11.28
CA GLY A 320 -56.29 6.86 -11.26
C GLY A 320 -57.14 6.63 -12.52
N GLY A 321 -56.84 7.34 -13.61
CA GLY A 321 -57.54 7.24 -14.90
C GLY A 321 -57.12 6.06 -15.78
N THR A 322 -57.52 6.12 -17.05
CA THR A 322 -57.23 5.11 -18.09
C THR A 322 -55.82 5.23 -18.69
N CYS A 323 -55.30 6.45 -18.74
CA CYS A 323 -53.97 6.81 -19.23
C CYS A 323 -53.37 7.93 -18.35
N ASN A 324 -52.05 8.08 -18.34
CA ASN A 324 -51.40 9.18 -17.62
C ASN A 324 -51.77 10.54 -18.22
N CYS A 325 -51.91 10.62 -19.54
CA CYS A 325 -52.27 11.85 -20.25
C CYS A 325 -53.68 12.35 -19.95
N ASP A 326 -54.58 11.49 -19.46
CA ASP A 326 -55.96 11.88 -19.14
C ASP A 326 -56.06 12.72 -17.86
N LYS A 327 -54.96 12.90 -17.13
CA LYS A 327 -54.96 13.62 -15.84
C LYS A 327 -55.22 15.11 -15.98
N ASN A 328 -54.74 15.74 -17.07
CA ASN A 328 -54.90 17.16 -17.37
C ASN A 328 -54.53 18.09 -16.19
N ASP A 329 -53.28 18.01 -15.73
CA ASP A 329 -52.82 18.67 -14.50
C ASP A 329 -51.63 19.64 -14.68
N PHE A 330 -51.53 20.29 -15.85
CA PHE A 330 -50.42 21.23 -16.18
C PHE A 330 -49.01 20.66 -15.97
N ALA A 331 -48.87 19.33 -16.06
CA ALA A 331 -47.62 18.62 -15.95
C ALA A 331 -47.37 17.77 -17.19
N TRP A 332 -46.11 17.61 -17.58
CA TRP A 332 -45.76 16.64 -18.61
C TRP A 332 -46.05 15.23 -18.12
N ARG A 333 -46.84 14.50 -18.91
CA ARG A 333 -47.19 13.10 -18.71
C ARG A 333 -46.82 12.31 -19.96
N GLU A 334 -46.77 10.99 -19.82
CA GLU A 334 -46.40 10.09 -20.91
C GLU A 334 -47.19 8.78 -20.82
N ASP A 335 -47.66 8.32 -21.98
CA ASP A 335 -48.10 6.95 -22.19
C ASP A 335 -47.33 6.33 -23.36
N SER A 336 -46.68 5.20 -23.11
CA SER A 336 -45.84 4.53 -24.09
C SER A 336 -45.82 3.02 -23.93
N GLY A 337 -45.44 2.32 -24.99
CA GLY A 337 -45.25 0.87 -24.97
C GLY A 337 -45.33 0.25 -26.36
N TYR A 338 -45.27 -1.07 -26.40
CA TYR A 338 -45.40 -1.83 -27.66
C TYR A 338 -46.85 -2.19 -27.94
N LEU A 339 -47.27 -1.92 -29.18
CA LEU A 339 -48.41 -2.57 -29.80
C LEU A 339 -47.94 -3.93 -30.33
N THR A 340 -48.67 -5.01 -30.05
CA THR A 340 -48.25 -6.39 -30.38
C THR A 340 -49.29 -7.20 -31.15
N ASP A 341 -50.47 -6.62 -31.40
CA ASP A 341 -51.52 -7.30 -32.14
C ASP A 341 -51.22 -7.30 -33.65
N LYS A 342 -50.77 -8.44 -34.14
CA LYS A 342 -50.52 -8.69 -35.55
C LYS A 342 -51.74 -8.48 -36.43
N ASN A 343 -52.96 -8.57 -35.89
CA ASN A 343 -54.16 -8.40 -36.68
C ASN A 343 -54.45 -6.95 -37.04
N THR A 344 -53.87 -5.98 -36.32
CA THR A 344 -54.15 -4.56 -36.50
C THR A 344 -52.92 -3.73 -36.86
N LEU A 345 -51.72 -4.18 -36.50
CA LEU A 345 -50.44 -3.60 -36.95
C LEU A 345 -50.25 -3.68 -38.49
N PRO A 346 -49.39 -2.86 -39.09
CA PRO A 346 -48.74 -1.68 -38.53
C PRO A 346 -49.69 -0.51 -38.25
N VAL A 347 -49.21 0.50 -37.53
CA VAL A 347 -49.86 1.80 -37.40
C VAL A 347 -49.82 2.55 -38.73
N THR A 348 -50.97 2.96 -39.27
CA THR A 348 -51.03 3.73 -40.52
C THR A 348 -51.26 5.22 -40.32
N GLU A 349 -51.90 5.61 -39.21
CA GLU A 349 -52.07 7.01 -38.87
C GLU A 349 -52.00 7.23 -37.35
N LEU A 350 -51.53 8.42 -36.96
CA LEU A 350 -51.64 8.95 -35.61
C LEU A 350 -52.59 10.15 -35.63
N ARG A 351 -53.49 10.19 -34.66
CA ARG A 351 -54.54 11.20 -34.51
C ARG A 351 -54.44 11.79 -33.11
N PHE A 352 -54.33 13.11 -33.03
CA PHE A 352 -54.28 13.84 -31.76
C PHE A 352 -55.22 15.05 -31.81
N GLY A 353 -55.66 15.50 -30.64
CA GLY A 353 -56.47 16.70 -30.42
C GLY A 353 -56.09 17.29 -29.06
N ASP A 354 -56.88 18.23 -28.53
CA ASP A 354 -56.66 18.85 -27.22
C ASP A 354 -55.23 19.41 -27.09
N THR A 355 -54.83 20.16 -28.10
CA THR A 355 -53.59 20.93 -28.15
C THR A 355 -53.85 22.33 -28.70
N GLY A 356 -55.08 22.82 -28.56
CA GLY A 356 -55.54 24.06 -29.20
C GLY A 356 -55.27 25.28 -28.34
N HIS A 357 -55.29 25.13 -27.01
CA HIS A 357 -55.03 26.22 -26.09
C HIS A 357 -53.51 26.51 -25.99
N PRO A 358 -53.04 27.76 -25.79
CA PRO A 358 -51.62 28.13 -25.94
C PRO A 358 -50.61 27.37 -25.06
N ILE A 359 -51.08 26.80 -23.95
CA ILE A 359 -50.24 26.04 -23.02
C ILE A 359 -50.22 24.54 -23.36
N GLU A 360 -51.23 24.04 -24.07
CA GLU A 360 -51.41 22.61 -24.36
C GLU A 360 -50.46 22.16 -25.44
N LYS A 361 -49.74 21.07 -25.20
CA LYS A 361 -48.76 20.54 -26.15
C LYS A 361 -48.72 19.03 -26.10
N GLY A 362 -48.54 18.42 -27.26
CA GLY A 362 -48.28 16.99 -27.40
C GLY A 362 -46.97 16.73 -28.13
N TYR A 363 -46.35 15.59 -27.87
CA TYR A 363 -45.32 15.02 -28.73
C TYR A 363 -45.59 13.54 -28.92
N TYR A 364 -45.54 13.07 -30.16
CA TYR A 364 -45.60 11.64 -30.42
C TYR A 364 -44.25 11.10 -30.87
N THR A 365 -44.04 9.82 -30.64
CA THR A 365 -42.97 9.03 -31.24
C THR A 365 -43.53 7.65 -31.60
N LEU A 366 -43.24 7.20 -32.82
CA LEU A 366 -43.60 5.86 -33.29
C LEU A 366 -42.31 5.19 -33.76
N GLY A 367 -42.07 3.95 -33.32
CA GLY A 367 -40.90 3.18 -33.75
C GLY A 367 -41.16 2.38 -35.02
N SER A 368 -40.10 1.78 -35.56
CA SER A 368 -40.19 0.82 -36.66
C SER A 368 -41.10 -0.37 -36.31
N LEU A 369 -41.76 -0.95 -37.31
CA LEU A 369 -42.40 -2.25 -37.16
C LEU A 369 -41.32 -3.33 -37.10
N ARG A 370 -41.36 -4.20 -36.08
CA ARG A 370 -40.38 -5.25 -35.87
C ARG A 370 -41.09 -6.60 -35.84
N CYS A 371 -40.67 -7.55 -36.69
CA CYS A 371 -41.28 -8.88 -36.79
C CYS A 371 -40.23 -10.00 -36.74
N TRP A 372 -40.51 -11.09 -36.02
CA TRP A 372 -39.57 -12.22 -35.86
C TRP A 372 -40.26 -13.52 -35.44
N GLY A 373 -39.46 -14.59 -35.48
CA GLY A 373 -39.77 -15.89 -34.89
C GLY A 373 -40.56 -16.82 -35.79
#